data_AF-A0A967PZ21-F1
#
_entry.id   AF-A0A967PZ21-F1
#
_cell.length_a   1.000
_cell.length_b   1.000
_cell.length_c   1.000
_cell.angle_alpha   90.00
_cell.angle_beta   90.00
_cell.angle_gamma   90.00
#
_symmetry.space_group_name_H-M   'P 1'
#
loop_
_entity.id
_entity.type
_entity.pdbx_description
1 polymer ?
#
loop_
_entity_poly.entity_id
_entity_poly.type
_entity_poly.pdbx_seq_one_letter_code
_entity_poly.pdbx_strand_id
1 'polypeptide(L)'
;MENARRLCRILLLGLLFSLMAIGGLHAEPLGELVGDSLVSRLEHVETEPVLQMGGRRIVLRNDLLRFYSGNGYDPVWIADRGVKDETEELVEVLRAASEQGLCPEDYHLVYIEELLQLNAEARRYELLLHVRHLADLEMLLTDAFLRYTDHMTAGRVAPDAVMAGWHTRPRRVDAVRLLRYVLATDRLSVVLGDMMPPHRGFH
;
A
#
# COMPACT_ATOMS: atom_id res chain seq x y z
N MET A 1 11.67 -46.50 -45.93
CA MET A 1 12.23 -45.16 -45.58
C MET A 1 11.16 -44.15 -45.14
N GLU A 2 9.92 -44.27 -45.62
CA GLU A 2 8.77 -43.41 -45.24
C GLU A 2 8.44 -43.41 -43.74
N ASN A 3 8.40 -44.59 -43.12
CA ASN A 3 7.96 -44.77 -41.73
C ASN A 3 8.93 -44.16 -40.71
N ALA A 4 10.24 -44.20 -40.99
CA ALA A 4 11.26 -43.59 -40.13
C ALA A 4 11.16 -42.05 -40.10
N ARG A 5 10.80 -41.42 -41.24
CA ARG A 5 10.58 -39.97 -41.33
C ARG A 5 9.30 -39.53 -40.61
N ARG A 6 8.25 -40.36 -40.63
CA ARG A 6 7.00 -40.11 -39.89
C ARG A 6 7.19 -40.25 -38.38
N LEU A 7 7.91 -41.27 -37.91
CA LEU A 7 8.25 -41.41 -36.49
C LEU A 7 9.11 -40.24 -35.97
N CYS A 8 10.11 -39.81 -36.74
CA CYS A 8 10.97 -38.69 -36.33
C CYS A 8 10.18 -37.38 -36.21
N ARG A 9 9.22 -37.12 -37.12
CA ARG A 9 8.33 -35.95 -37.04
C ARG A 9 7.41 -35.97 -35.82
N ILE A 10 6.84 -37.13 -35.47
CA ILE A 10 5.98 -37.27 -34.29
C ILE A 10 6.79 -37.07 -33.00
N LEU A 11 8.01 -37.63 -32.94
CA LEU A 11 8.90 -37.46 -31.80
C LEU A 11 9.38 -36.02 -31.65
N LEU A 12 9.70 -35.32 -32.75
CA LEU A 12 10.07 -33.90 -32.75
C LEU A 12 8.92 -32.99 -32.31
N LEU A 13 7.70 -33.25 -32.78
CA LEU A 13 6.49 -32.49 -32.39
C LEU A 13 6.13 -32.73 -30.91
N GLY A 14 6.27 -33.97 -30.41
CA GLY A 14 6.06 -34.30 -29.00
C GLY A 14 7.11 -33.67 -28.07
N LEU A 15 8.38 -33.62 -28.50
CA LEU A 15 9.46 -32.99 -27.74
C LEU A 15 9.27 -31.46 -27.66
N LEU A 16 8.87 -30.82 -28.77
CA LEU A 16 8.50 -29.40 -28.82
C LEU A 16 7.29 -29.07 -27.93
N PHE A 17 6.28 -29.94 -27.91
CA PHE A 17 5.11 -29.79 -27.02
C PHE A 17 5.48 -29.97 -25.54
N SER A 18 6.43 -30.87 -25.23
CA SER A 18 6.91 -31.07 -23.86
C SER A 18 7.79 -29.92 -23.35
N LEU A 19 8.59 -29.29 -24.23
CA LEU A 19 9.36 -28.09 -23.86
C LEU A 19 8.47 -26.86 -23.62
N MET A 20 7.32 -26.77 -24.30
CA MET A 20 6.33 -25.72 -24.07
C MET A 20 5.55 -25.88 -22.76
N ALA A 21 5.43 -27.11 -22.24
CA ALA A 21 4.71 -27.40 -21.01
C ALA A 21 5.53 -27.16 -19.73
N ILE A 22 6.86 -27.13 -19.83
CA ILE A 22 7.76 -26.95 -18.67
C ILE A 22 8.10 -25.47 -18.44
N GLY A 23 8.00 -24.63 -19.48
CA GLY A 23 8.14 -23.19 -19.38
C GLY A 23 6.78 -22.50 -19.28
N GLY A 24 6.06 -22.70 -18.18
CA GLY A 24 4.93 -21.83 -17.88
C GLY A 24 5.44 -20.40 -17.76
N LEU A 25 5.20 -19.56 -18.77
CA LEU A 25 5.22 -18.10 -18.62
C LEU A 25 4.06 -17.73 -17.68
N HIS A 26 4.17 -18.03 -16.39
CA HIS A 26 3.39 -17.34 -15.39
C HIS A 26 4.07 -15.99 -15.21
N ALA A 27 3.46 -14.95 -15.77
CA ALA A 27 3.79 -13.60 -15.37
C ALA A 27 3.60 -13.54 -13.85
N GLU A 28 4.66 -13.17 -13.15
CA GLU A 28 4.63 -13.02 -11.70
C GLU A 28 3.51 -12.03 -11.34
N PRO A 29 2.62 -12.37 -10.39
CA PRO A 29 1.53 -11.49 -9.99
C PRO A 29 2.08 -10.12 -9.53
N LEU A 30 1.37 -9.04 -9.88
CA LEU A 30 1.84 -7.69 -9.56
C LEU A 30 2.00 -7.49 -8.04
N GLY A 31 1.13 -8.11 -7.23
CA GLY A 31 1.25 -8.06 -5.78
C GLY A 31 2.56 -8.67 -5.27
N GLU A 32 2.98 -9.80 -5.85
CA GLU A 32 4.24 -10.48 -5.49
C GLU A 32 5.44 -9.61 -5.87
N LEU A 33 5.45 -9.04 -7.08
CA LEU A 33 6.50 -8.11 -7.53
C LEU A 33 6.64 -6.87 -6.62
N VAL A 34 5.52 -6.32 -6.15
CA VAL A 34 5.53 -5.20 -5.20
C VAL A 34 6.03 -5.67 -3.84
N GLY A 35 5.58 -6.82 -3.35
CA GLY A 35 6.04 -7.44 -2.10
C GLY A 35 7.56 -7.66 -2.09
N ASP A 36 8.12 -8.23 -3.15
CA ASP A 36 9.56 -8.40 -3.34
C ASP A 36 10.31 -7.07 -3.33
N SER A 37 9.73 -6.03 -3.93
CA SER A 37 10.27 -4.68 -3.87
C SER A 37 10.28 -4.13 -2.44
N LEU A 38 9.24 -4.42 -1.64
CA LEU A 38 9.19 -4.05 -0.22
C LEU A 38 10.26 -4.79 0.58
N VAL A 39 10.39 -6.11 0.41
CA VAL A 39 11.43 -6.94 1.08
C VAL A 39 12.81 -6.36 0.81
N SER A 40 13.16 -6.17 -0.48
CA SER A 40 14.47 -5.64 -0.90
C SER A 40 14.82 -4.29 -0.27
N ARG A 41 13.80 -3.48 0.04
CA ARG A 41 13.96 -2.10 0.51
C ARG A 41 13.83 -1.94 2.01
N LEU A 42 13.14 -2.86 2.69
CA LEU A 42 12.77 -2.72 4.10
C LEU A 42 13.43 -3.74 5.02
N GLU A 43 13.81 -4.93 4.53
CA GLU A 43 14.33 -6.01 5.37
C GLU A 43 15.66 -5.67 6.07
N HIS A 44 16.51 -4.88 5.41
CA HIS A 44 17.84 -4.49 5.91
C HIS A 44 17.87 -3.09 6.54
N VAL A 45 16.71 -2.48 6.75
CA VAL A 45 16.64 -1.11 7.28
C VAL A 45 16.68 -1.16 8.81
N GLU A 46 17.77 -0.67 9.39
CA GLU A 46 17.95 -0.62 10.85
C GLU A 46 17.28 0.61 11.51
N THR A 47 16.98 1.65 10.72
CA THR A 47 16.45 2.95 11.18
C THR A 47 15.15 3.32 10.44
N GLU A 48 14.81 4.60 10.32
CA GLU A 48 13.66 5.01 9.51
C GLU A 48 13.87 4.69 8.02
N PRO A 49 12.88 4.09 7.33
CA PRO A 49 12.92 3.94 5.88
C PRO A 49 12.90 5.30 5.20
N VAL A 50 13.62 5.40 4.09
CA VAL A 50 13.77 6.64 3.35
C VAL A 50 13.45 6.45 1.87
N LEU A 51 12.55 7.27 1.35
CA LEU A 51 12.30 7.38 -0.08
C LEU A 51 13.03 8.58 -0.66
N GLN A 52 13.47 8.42 -1.92
CA GLN A 52 14.00 9.53 -2.71
C GLN A 52 13.03 9.83 -3.85
N MET A 53 12.39 11.00 -3.80
CA MET A 53 11.41 11.44 -4.78
C MET A 53 11.67 12.89 -5.16
N GLY A 54 11.79 13.17 -6.47
CA GLY A 54 12.02 14.54 -6.96
C GLY A 54 13.25 15.22 -6.32
N GLY A 55 14.30 14.45 -6.00
CA GLY A 55 15.50 14.96 -5.31
C GLY A 55 15.31 15.25 -3.81
N ARG A 56 14.14 14.96 -3.24
CA ARG A 56 13.84 15.11 -1.82
C ARG A 56 13.91 13.78 -1.09
N ARG A 57 14.24 13.88 0.19
CA ARG A 57 14.28 12.76 1.12
C ARG A 57 12.98 12.72 1.92
N ILE A 58 12.19 11.66 1.75
CA ILE A 58 10.97 11.43 2.53
C ILE A 58 11.29 10.37 3.58
N VAL A 59 11.11 10.71 4.85
CA VAL A 59 11.37 9.80 5.97
C VAL A 59 10.03 9.18 6.41
N LEU A 60 9.97 7.85 6.35
CA LEU A 60 8.81 7.06 6.76
C LEU A 60 8.96 6.63 8.23
N ARG A 61 7.87 6.33 8.91
CA ARG A 61 7.92 5.90 10.31
C ARG A 61 8.38 4.46 10.45
N ASN A 62 9.07 4.15 11.55
CA ASN A 62 9.42 2.77 11.93
C ASN A 62 8.19 1.87 12.13
N ASP A 63 7.00 2.44 12.34
CA ASP A 63 5.75 1.68 12.43
C ASP A 63 5.40 1.00 11.08
N LEU A 64 5.82 1.58 9.95
CA LEU A 64 5.71 0.95 8.64
C LEU A 64 6.54 -0.33 8.55
N LEU A 65 7.79 -0.30 9.05
CA LEU A 65 8.63 -1.51 9.13
C LEU A 65 7.99 -2.58 10.00
N ARG A 66 7.48 -2.17 11.18
CA ARG A 66 6.79 -3.10 12.08
C ARG A 66 5.54 -3.70 11.44
N PHE A 67 4.81 -2.91 10.66
CA PHE A 67 3.63 -3.37 9.93
C PHE A 67 4.01 -4.46 8.92
N TYR A 68 4.88 -4.14 7.94
CA TYR A 68 5.23 -5.06 6.85
C TYR A 68 6.00 -6.29 7.31
N SER A 69 6.93 -6.16 8.25
CA SER A 69 7.64 -7.32 8.82
C SER A 69 6.69 -8.34 9.45
N GLY A 70 5.59 -7.90 10.06
CA GLY A 70 4.57 -8.80 10.61
C GLY A 70 3.38 -9.07 9.68
N ASN A 71 3.38 -8.52 8.47
CA ASN A 71 2.40 -8.83 7.41
C ASN A 71 3.05 -9.64 6.27
N GLY A 72 4.26 -10.18 6.47
CA GLY A 72 4.97 -10.95 5.45
C GLY A 72 5.39 -10.14 4.22
N TYR A 73 5.42 -8.81 4.31
CA TYR A 73 5.62 -7.89 3.19
C TYR A 73 4.53 -7.97 2.09
N ASP A 74 3.37 -8.57 2.40
CA ASP A 74 2.23 -8.58 1.48
C ASP A 74 1.69 -7.15 1.30
N PRO A 75 1.56 -6.64 0.06
CA PRO A 75 0.99 -5.33 -0.21
C PRO A 75 -0.49 -5.24 0.19
N VAL A 76 -0.89 -4.04 0.60
CA VAL A 76 -2.21 -3.70 1.10
C VAL A 76 -3.02 -2.88 0.10
N TRP A 77 -2.35 -1.97 -0.61
CA TRP A 77 -2.98 -0.99 -1.50
C TRP A 77 -2.85 -1.38 -2.97
N ILE A 78 -1.84 -2.19 -3.31
CA ILE A 78 -1.64 -2.74 -4.65
C ILE A 78 -2.02 -4.23 -4.68
N ALA A 79 -2.93 -4.60 -5.58
CA ALA A 79 -3.28 -5.99 -5.86
C ALA A 79 -2.80 -6.39 -7.27
N ASP A 80 -3.03 -7.65 -7.66
CA ASP A 80 -2.66 -8.15 -8.99
C ASP A 80 -3.30 -7.38 -10.15
N ARG A 81 -4.44 -6.75 -9.90
CA ARG A 81 -5.17 -5.91 -10.88
C ARG A 81 -4.73 -4.44 -10.85
N GLY A 82 -3.78 -4.07 -10.01
CA GLY A 82 -3.30 -2.71 -9.81
C GLY A 82 -3.71 -2.09 -8.48
N VAL A 83 -3.69 -0.76 -8.42
CA VAL A 83 -4.12 0.03 -7.25
C VAL A 83 -5.58 -0.29 -6.90
N LYS A 84 -5.84 -0.58 -5.62
CA LYS A 84 -7.19 -0.89 -5.10
C LYS A 84 -8.02 0.37 -4.85
N ASP A 85 -9.35 0.23 -4.84
CA ASP A 85 -10.32 1.32 -4.69
C ASP A 85 -10.21 2.03 -3.31
N GLU A 86 -9.85 1.30 -2.25
CA GLU A 86 -9.65 1.87 -0.91
C GLU A 86 -8.51 2.90 -0.86
N THR A 87 -7.66 2.92 -1.88
CA THR A 87 -6.64 3.96 -2.05
C THR A 87 -7.28 5.33 -2.25
N GLU A 88 -8.32 5.44 -3.09
CA GLU A 88 -9.01 6.71 -3.31
C GLU A 88 -9.78 7.14 -2.05
N GLU A 89 -10.37 6.19 -1.33
CA GLU A 89 -11.05 6.45 -0.05
C GLU A 89 -10.09 7.04 0.99
N LEU A 90 -8.87 6.50 1.10
CA LEU A 90 -7.84 7.06 1.98
C LEU A 90 -7.42 8.45 1.49
N VAL A 91 -7.20 8.64 0.19
CA VAL A 91 -6.80 9.95 -0.36
C VAL A 91 -7.86 11.01 -0.07
N GLU A 92 -9.14 10.71 -0.18
CA GLU A 92 -10.23 11.61 0.20
C GLU A 92 -10.19 11.97 1.70
N VAL A 93 -9.94 10.99 2.58
CA VAL A 93 -9.74 11.24 4.02
C VAL A 93 -8.57 12.21 4.26
N LEU A 94 -7.46 12.03 3.52
CA LEU A 94 -6.28 12.89 3.63
C LEU A 94 -6.52 14.29 3.07
N ARG A 95 -7.24 14.44 1.95
CA ARG A 95 -7.66 15.73 1.39
C ARG A 95 -8.51 16.51 2.40
N ALA A 96 -9.42 15.82 3.08
CA ALA A 96 -10.31 16.39 4.07
C ALA A 96 -9.65 16.62 5.45
N ALA A 97 -8.36 16.31 5.62
CA ALA A 97 -7.67 16.42 6.91
C ALA A 97 -7.72 17.84 7.50
N SER A 98 -7.68 18.87 6.65
CA SER A 98 -7.76 20.29 7.06
C SER A 98 -9.09 20.64 7.75
N GLU A 99 -10.19 19.99 7.40
CA GLU A 99 -11.50 20.18 8.04
C GLU A 99 -11.52 19.71 9.49
N GLN A 100 -10.57 18.85 9.85
CA GLN A 100 -10.38 18.32 11.20
C GLN A 100 -9.24 19.02 11.95
N GLY A 101 -8.69 20.11 11.40
CA GLY A 101 -7.58 20.86 11.99
C GLY A 101 -6.22 20.17 11.84
N LEU A 102 -6.08 19.25 10.89
CA LEU A 102 -4.84 18.55 10.57
C LEU A 102 -4.21 19.12 9.28
N CYS A 103 -2.92 18.92 9.08
CA CYS A 103 -2.19 19.37 7.89
C CYS A 103 -2.09 18.23 6.86
N PRO A 104 -2.72 18.29 5.68
CA PRO A 104 -2.66 17.21 4.67
C PRO A 104 -1.23 16.83 4.25
N GLU A 105 -0.32 17.81 4.22
CA GLU A 105 1.08 17.63 3.82
C GLU A 105 1.86 16.72 4.78
N ASP A 106 1.41 16.57 6.04
CA ASP A 106 2.03 15.66 7.01
C ASP A 106 1.84 14.17 6.64
N TYR A 107 0.97 13.89 5.67
CA TYR A 107 0.58 12.55 5.21
C TYR A 107 1.03 12.26 3.78
N HIS A 108 2.04 12.98 3.29
CA HIS A 108 2.64 12.79 1.96
C HIS A 108 1.67 12.96 0.79
N LEU A 109 0.55 13.66 0.99
CA LEU A 109 -0.56 13.74 0.03
C LEU A 109 -0.08 14.12 -1.38
N VAL A 110 0.79 15.13 -1.49
CA VAL A 110 1.36 15.58 -2.78
C VAL A 110 2.05 14.43 -3.53
N TYR A 111 2.88 13.65 -2.86
CA TYR A 111 3.62 12.54 -3.49
C TYR A 111 2.71 11.36 -3.85
N ILE A 112 1.70 11.11 -3.02
CA ILE A 112 0.68 10.09 -3.28
C ILE A 112 -0.11 10.47 -4.55
N GLU A 113 -0.57 11.71 -4.64
CA GLU A 113 -1.32 12.20 -5.81
C GLU A 113 -0.49 12.20 -7.09
N GLU A 114 0.79 12.58 -7.02
CA GLU A 114 1.72 12.49 -8.15
C GLU A 114 1.85 11.04 -8.68
N LEU A 115 2.03 10.06 -7.79
CA LEU A 115 2.13 8.65 -8.19
C LEU A 115 0.81 8.09 -8.71
N LEU A 116 -0.33 8.50 -8.14
CA LEU A 116 -1.65 8.12 -8.63
C LEU A 116 -1.95 8.71 -10.01
N GLN A 117 -1.52 9.94 -10.27
CA GLN A 117 -1.61 10.55 -11.58
C GLN A 117 -0.76 9.77 -12.60
N LEU A 118 0.49 9.45 -12.27
CA LEU A 118 1.35 8.63 -13.13
C LEU A 118 0.75 7.24 -13.40
N ASN A 119 0.14 6.63 -12.39
CA ASN A 119 -0.57 5.37 -12.53
C ASN A 119 -1.77 5.50 -13.49
N ALA A 120 -2.58 6.55 -13.35
CA ALA A 120 -3.72 6.82 -14.22
C ALA A 120 -3.27 7.05 -15.67
N GLU A 121 -2.17 7.78 -15.88
CA GLU A 121 -1.56 8.00 -17.20
C GLU A 121 -1.07 6.69 -17.82
N ALA A 122 -0.36 5.84 -17.06
CA ALA A 122 0.06 4.53 -17.55
C ALA A 122 -1.13 3.66 -17.98
N ARG A 123 -2.18 3.61 -17.14
CA ARG A 123 -3.40 2.85 -17.43
C ARG A 123 -4.14 3.34 -18.68
N ARG A 124 -4.13 4.65 -18.95
CA ARG A 124 -4.72 5.23 -20.17
C ARG A 124 -4.09 4.66 -21.45
N TYR A 125 -2.83 4.24 -21.39
CA TYR A 125 -2.10 3.61 -22.49
C TYR A 125 -2.01 2.08 -22.34
N GLU A 126 -2.85 1.48 -21.50
CA GLU A 126 -2.85 0.02 -21.22
C GLU A 126 -1.49 -0.49 -20.69
N LEU A 127 -0.73 0.39 -20.02
CA LEU A 127 0.53 0.06 -19.37
C LEU A 127 0.36 -0.05 -17.86
N LEU A 128 1.29 -0.79 -17.23
CA LEU A 128 1.46 -0.79 -15.78
C LEU A 128 2.48 0.27 -15.38
N LEU A 129 2.22 0.93 -14.25
CA LEU A 129 3.23 1.76 -13.61
C LEU A 129 4.41 0.87 -13.17
N HIS A 130 5.63 1.40 -13.27
CA HIS A 130 6.84 0.67 -12.88
C HIS A 130 6.77 0.19 -11.42
N VAL A 131 7.16 -1.07 -11.15
CA VAL A 131 7.04 -1.72 -9.83
C VAL A 131 7.63 -0.88 -8.68
N ARG A 132 8.77 -0.22 -8.90
CA ARG A 132 9.39 0.67 -7.91
C ARG A 132 8.46 1.81 -7.47
N HIS A 133 7.72 2.41 -8.40
CA HIS A 133 6.77 3.49 -8.12
C HIS A 133 5.50 2.96 -7.43
N LEU A 134 5.08 1.73 -7.74
CA LEU A 134 3.98 1.07 -7.03
C LEU A 134 4.37 0.74 -5.58
N ALA A 135 5.59 0.24 -5.36
CA ALA A 135 6.11 0.02 -4.01
C ALA A 135 6.31 1.33 -3.23
N ASP A 136 6.70 2.40 -3.92
CA ASP A 136 6.72 3.75 -3.35
C ASP A 136 5.34 4.22 -2.89
N LEU A 137 4.32 4.07 -3.75
CA LEU A 137 2.93 4.40 -3.46
C LEU A 137 2.40 3.57 -2.26
N GLU A 138 2.65 2.27 -2.27
CA GLU A 138 2.30 1.32 -1.22
C GLU A 138 2.84 1.76 0.16
N MET A 139 4.11 2.17 0.21
CA MET A 139 4.74 2.65 1.43
C MET A 139 4.20 4.02 1.87
N LEU A 140 4.01 4.96 0.94
CA LEU A 140 3.48 6.29 1.27
C LEU A 140 2.06 6.21 1.82
N LEU A 141 1.18 5.43 1.20
CA LEU A 141 -0.19 5.21 1.68
C LEU A 141 -0.22 4.57 3.07
N THR A 142 0.66 3.59 3.31
CA THR A 142 0.76 2.93 4.62
C THR A 142 1.26 3.91 5.69
N ASP A 143 2.32 4.67 5.42
CA ASP A 143 2.84 5.66 6.37
C ASP A 143 1.80 6.77 6.64
N ALA A 144 1.09 7.22 5.60
CA ALA A 144 0.01 8.19 5.69
C ALA A 144 -1.13 7.71 6.59
N PHE A 145 -1.62 6.47 6.37
CA PHE A 145 -2.65 5.86 7.22
C PHE A 145 -2.23 5.81 8.69
N LEU A 146 -1.00 5.37 8.96
CA LEU A 146 -0.47 5.23 10.32
C LEU A 146 -0.33 6.60 11.01
N ARG A 147 0.18 7.61 10.30
CA ARG A 147 0.29 9.00 10.81
C ARG A 147 -1.08 9.61 11.06
N TYR A 148 -1.99 9.50 10.10
CA TYR A 148 -3.33 10.07 10.19
C TYR A 148 -4.09 9.47 11.39
N THR A 149 -4.07 8.14 11.53
CA THR A 149 -4.71 7.44 12.66
C THR A 149 -4.17 7.92 14.00
N ASP A 150 -2.86 8.10 14.12
CA ASP A 150 -2.24 8.60 15.35
C ASP A 150 -2.63 10.04 15.66
N HIS A 151 -2.65 10.92 14.65
CA HIS A 151 -3.03 12.33 14.84
C HIS A 151 -4.50 12.47 15.20
N MET A 152 -5.38 11.75 14.49
CA MET A 152 -6.81 11.73 14.74
C MET A 152 -7.14 11.25 16.16
N THR A 153 -6.44 10.23 16.64
CA THR A 153 -6.69 9.66 17.98
C THR A 153 -6.02 10.45 19.10
N ALA A 154 -4.93 11.17 18.81
CA ALA A 154 -4.31 12.10 19.76
C ALA A 154 -5.18 13.34 20.04
N GLY A 155 -5.99 13.79 19.07
CA GLY A 155 -6.92 14.93 19.24
C GLY A 155 -8.24 14.59 19.93
N ARG A 156 -8.66 13.31 19.94
CA ARG A 156 -9.94 12.84 20.52
C ARG A 156 -9.86 12.39 21.98
N VAL A 157 -8.81 12.75 22.69
CA VAL A 157 -8.63 12.40 24.10
C VAL A 157 -9.65 13.18 24.93
N ALA A 158 -10.54 12.46 25.64
CA ALA A 158 -11.56 13.07 26.48
C ALA A 158 -10.95 14.07 27.49
N PRO A 159 -11.51 15.29 27.66
CA PRO A 159 -11.05 16.28 28.63
C PRO A 159 -10.98 15.73 30.07
N ASP A 160 -11.82 14.75 30.39
CA ASP A 160 -11.90 14.10 31.69
C ASP A 160 -10.59 13.38 32.06
N ALA A 161 -9.80 12.94 31.08
CA ALA A 161 -8.47 12.37 31.29
C ALA A 161 -7.38 13.44 31.59
N VAL A 162 -7.68 14.72 31.30
CA VAL A 162 -6.79 15.86 31.53
C VAL A 162 -7.07 16.54 32.87
N MET A 163 -8.31 16.47 33.38
CA MET A 163 -8.71 17.08 34.66
C MET A 163 -8.49 16.18 35.90
N ALA A 164 -8.27 14.87 35.72
CA ALA A 164 -7.83 13.99 36.79
C ALA A 164 -6.29 14.00 36.87
N GLY A 165 -5.74 14.76 37.82
CA GLY A 165 -4.30 14.86 38.01
C GLY A 165 -3.57 13.50 38.02
N TRP A 166 -2.42 13.47 37.34
CA TRP A 166 -1.38 12.42 37.30
C TRP A 166 -1.41 11.37 36.15
N HIS A 167 -0.42 11.50 35.27
CA HIS A 167 0.40 10.46 34.62
C HIS A 167 -0.18 9.43 33.64
N THR A 168 -1.46 9.40 33.32
CA THR A 168 -1.92 8.56 32.20
C THR A 168 -1.70 9.28 30.87
N ARG A 169 -0.62 8.91 30.16
CA ARG A 169 -0.49 9.25 28.73
C ARG A 169 -1.80 8.85 28.04
N PRO A 170 -2.37 9.72 27.18
CA PRO A 170 -3.56 9.36 26.44
C PRO A 170 -3.36 8.02 25.73
N ARG A 171 -4.34 7.13 25.82
CA ARG A 171 -4.28 5.80 25.23
C ARG A 171 -4.42 5.95 23.70
N ARG A 172 -3.31 6.27 23.03
CA ARG A 172 -3.23 6.32 21.56
C ARG A 172 -3.64 4.96 21.01
N VAL A 173 -4.41 4.97 19.94
CA VAL A 173 -4.70 3.74 19.20
C VAL A 173 -3.38 3.23 18.62
N ASP A 174 -3.12 1.94 18.75
CA ASP A 174 -2.00 1.31 18.06
C ASP A 174 -2.39 1.19 16.58
N ALA A 175 -2.00 2.18 15.77
CA ALA A 175 -2.38 2.28 14.36
C ALA A 175 -1.96 1.05 13.54
N VAL A 176 -0.85 0.40 13.90
CA VAL A 176 -0.39 -0.84 13.26
C VAL A 176 -1.36 -1.98 13.55
N ARG A 177 -1.80 -2.13 14.81
CA ARG A 177 -2.84 -3.12 15.16
C ARG A 177 -4.17 -2.80 14.51
N LEU A 178 -4.57 -1.53 14.42
CA LEU A 178 -5.79 -1.14 13.74
C LEU A 178 -5.74 -1.54 12.27
N LEU A 179 -4.66 -1.20 11.56
CA LEU A 179 -4.50 -1.55 10.14
C LEU A 179 -4.59 -3.07 9.94
N ARG A 180 -3.87 -3.86 10.73
CA ARG A 180 -3.96 -5.34 10.66
C ARG A 180 -5.38 -5.85 10.90
N TYR A 181 -6.07 -5.30 11.89
CA TYR A 181 -7.43 -5.71 12.21
C TYR A 181 -8.41 -5.40 11.08
N VAL A 182 -8.34 -4.21 10.49
CA VAL A 182 -9.27 -3.83 9.41
C VAL A 182 -9.01 -4.61 8.12
N LEU A 183 -7.76 -5.01 7.86
CA LEU A 183 -7.43 -5.88 6.74
C LEU A 183 -7.92 -7.31 6.98
N ALA A 184 -7.66 -7.87 8.15
CA ALA A 184 -8.08 -9.24 8.49
C ALA A 184 -9.61 -9.41 8.55
N THR A 185 -10.36 -8.31 8.71
CA THR A 185 -11.83 -8.32 8.80
C THR A 185 -12.52 -7.74 7.58
N ASP A 186 -11.77 -7.30 6.56
CA ASP A 186 -12.29 -6.63 5.36
C ASP A 186 -13.17 -5.40 5.69
N ARG A 187 -12.65 -4.55 6.59
CA ARG A 187 -13.33 -3.37 7.15
C ARG A 187 -12.61 -2.07 6.84
N LEU A 188 -11.62 -2.08 5.94
CA LEU A 188 -10.82 -0.90 5.64
C LEU A 188 -11.70 0.26 5.18
N SER A 189 -12.58 0.06 4.21
CA SER A 189 -13.51 1.10 3.72
C SER A 189 -14.44 1.63 4.80
N VAL A 190 -14.93 0.77 5.70
CA VAL A 190 -15.78 1.20 6.82
C VAL A 190 -15.01 2.15 7.75
N VAL A 191 -13.77 1.79 8.08
CA VAL A 191 -12.94 2.61 8.97
C VAL A 191 -12.50 3.91 8.31
N LEU A 192 -12.19 3.91 7.01
CA LEU A 192 -11.91 5.13 6.27
C LEU A 192 -13.14 6.04 6.19
N GLY A 193 -14.34 5.48 6.00
CA GLY A 193 -15.60 6.22 6.07
C GLY A 193 -15.83 6.89 7.43
N ASP A 194 -15.55 6.18 8.53
CA ASP A 194 -15.64 6.72 9.90
C ASP A 194 -14.58 7.80 10.21
N MET A 195 -13.49 7.84 9.44
CA MET A 195 -12.44 8.85 9.53
C MET A 195 -12.78 10.14 8.77
N MET A 196 -13.72 10.10 7.83
CA MET A 196 -14.16 11.29 7.09
C MET A 196 -14.79 12.32 8.04
N PRO A 197 -14.57 13.65 7.86
CA PRO A 197 -15.30 14.63 8.63
C PRO A 197 -16.81 14.46 8.40
N PRO A 198 -17.64 14.57 9.45
CA PRO A 198 -19.08 14.64 9.24
C PRO A 198 -19.34 15.90 8.40
N HIS A 199 -19.93 15.73 7.21
CA HIS A 199 -20.31 16.86 6.36
C HIS A 199 -21.03 17.90 7.22
N ARG A 200 -20.47 19.10 7.35
CA ARG A 200 -21.22 20.21 7.96
C ARG A 200 -22.44 20.41 7.07
N GLY A 201 -23.61 20.02 7.58
CA GLY A 201 -24.87 20.22 6.90
C GLY A 201 -24.97 21.68 6.43
N PHE A 202 -25.08 21.86 5.12
CA PHE A 202 -25.67 23.07 4.57
C PHE A 202 -27.14 23.05 5.01
N HIS A 203 -27.46 23.85 6.02
CA HIS A 203 -28.81 24.35 6.28
C HIS A 203 -28.93 25.76 5.70
#